data_AF-A0A351UWY9-F1
#
_entry.id   AF-A0A351UWY9-F1
#
_cell.length_a   1.000
_cell.length_b   1.000
_cell.length_c   1.000
_cell.angle_alpha   90.00
_cell.angle_beta   90.00
_cell.angle_gamma   90.00
#
_symmetry.space_group_name_H-M   'P 1'
#
loop_
_entity.id
_entity.type
_entity.pdbx_description
1 polymer ?
#
loop_
_entity_poly.entity_id
_entity_poly.type
_entity_poly.pdbx_seq_one_letter_code
_entity_poly.pdbx_strand_id
1 'polypeptide(L)'
;TMEHFRQVYPEHRFYFIIGADSLMTLEFWKNPERLFRTCVLLAACRDDVDNLHVEQKIQELHRRYRSDIRLLTAPRLPISSHEIRSLLAEGKLEQASQFIPPAVTDYIRQHGLYQRTEG
;
A
#
# COMPACT_ATOMS: atom_id res chain seq x y z
N THR A 1 -0.13 14.53 -5.24
CA THR A 1 0.24 13.49 -6.21
C THR A 1 -0.84 13.28 -7.28
N MET A 2 -2.04 12.80 -6.92
CA MET A 2 -3.05 12.45 -7.94
C MET A 2 -3.53 13.63 -8.81
N GLU A 3 -3.61 14.84 -8.24
CA GLU A 3 -3.94 16.03 -9.03
C GLU A 3 -2.89 16.36 -10.08
N HIS A 4 -1.61 16.17 -9.78
CA HIS A 4 -0.53 16.36 -10.75
C HIS A 4 -0.68 15.37 -11.90
N PHE A 5 -0.92 14.09 -11.61
CA PHE A 5 -1.12 13.10 -12.67
C PHE A 5 -2.36 13.38 -13.53
N ARG A 6 -3.45 13.88 -12.93
CA ARG A 6 -4.63 14.31 -13.68
C ARG A 6 -4.39 15.53 -14.57
N GLN A 7 -3.47 16.41 -14.18
CA GLN A 7 -3.06 17.55 -15.00
C GLN A 7 -2.16 17.11 -16.17
N VAL A 8 -1.21 16.20 -15.92
CA VAL A 8 -0.27 15.71 -16.93
C VAL A 8 -0.97 14.78 -17.93
N TYR A 9 -1.96 14.00 -17.48
CA TYR A 9 -2.69 13.04 -18.30
C TYR A 9 -4.21 13.22 -18.16
N PRO A 10 -4.78 14.29 -18.76
CA PRO A 10 -6.19 14.62 -18.57
C PRO A 10 -7.16 13.58 -19.13
N GLU A 11 -6.76 12.86 -20.17
CA GLU A 11 -7.57 11.81 -20.82
C GLU A 11 -7.51 10.46 -20.09
N HIS A 12 -6.66 10.32 -19.07
CA HIS A 12 -6.46 9.06 -18.38
C HIS A 12 -7.36 8.92 -17.16
N ARG A 13 -7.84 7.70 -16.94
CA ARG A 13 -8.50 7.31 -15.70
C ARG A 13 -7.48 6.71 -14.73
N PHE A 14 -7.37 7.31 -13.55
CA PHE A 14 -6.46 6.82 -12.52
C PHE A 14 -7.16 5.92 -11.50
N TYR A 15 -6.47 4.83 -11.16
CA TYR A 15 -6.80 3.93 -10.07
C TYR A 15 -5.69 4.03 -9.03
N PHE A 16 -6.05 4.38 -7.79
CA PHE A 16 -5.10 4.50 -6.69
C PHE A 16 -5.34 3.36 -5.71
N ILE A 17 -4.37 2.44 -5.64
CA ILE A 17 -4.47 1.23 -4.83
C ILE A 17 -3.94 1.54 -3.43
N ILE A 18 -4.74 1.24 -2.41
CA ILE A 18 -4.39 1.38 -1.00
C ILE A 18 -4.74 0.10 -0.25
N GLY A 19 -4.03 -0.21 0.84
CA GLY A 19 -4.42 -1.34 1.71
C GLY A 19 -5.70 -1.02 2.51
N ALA A 20 -6.40 -2.07 2.95
CA ALA A 20 -7.57 -1.95 3.83
C ALA A 20 -7.28 -1.08 5.07
N ASP A 21 -6.12 -1.22 5.71
CA ASP A 21 -5.73 -0.40 6.88
C ASP A 21 -5.65 1.10 6.55
N SER A 22 -5.16 1.44 5.36
CA SER A 22 -5.10 2.83 4.88
C SER A 22 -6.49 3.40 4.61
N LEU A 23 -7.42 2.57 4.12
CA LEU A 23 -8.81 3.00 3.91
C LEU A 23 -9.46 3.45 5.22
N MET A 24 -9.20 2.73 6.33
CA MET A 24 -9.80 3.03 7.63
C MET A 24 -9.41 4.41 8.17
N THR A 25 -8.25 4.92 7.77
CA THR A 25 -7.70 6.22 8.23
C THR A 25 -7.70 7.29 7.14
N LEU A 26 -8.29 7.01 5.98
CA LEU A 26 -8.15 7.83 4.77
C LEU A 26 -8.70 9.26 4.94
N GLU A 27 -9.73 9.45 5.76
CA GLU A 27 -10.30 10.78 6.04
C GLU A 27 -9.37 11.69 6.83
N PHE A 28 -8.35 11.14 7.48
CA PHE A 28 -7.35 11.90 8.23
C PHE A 28 -6.14 12.27 7.37
N TRP A 29 -6.12 11.86 6.10
CA TRP A 29 -5.06 12.26 5.20
C TRP A 29 -5.18 13.75 4.85
N LYS A 30 -4.13 14.29 4.24
CA LYS A 30 -4.13 15.68 3.81
C LYS A 30 -5.12 15.89 2.66
N ASN A 31 -6.18 16.66 2.91
CA ASN A 31 -7.23 17.03 1.94
C ASN A 31 -7.87 15.81 1.23
N PRO A 32 -8.52 14.90 1.98
CA PRO A 32 -9.06 13.64 1.43
C PRO A 32 -10.11 13.88 0.34
N GLU A 33 -10.89 14.95 0.43
CA GLU A 33 -11.89 15.35 -0.55
C GLU A 33 -11.29 15.61 -1.94
N ARG A 34 -10.04 16.10 -2.00
CA ARG A 34 -9.33 16.30 -3.26
C ARG A 34 -8.93 14.96 -3.86
N LEU A 35 -8.43 14.04 -3.04
CA LEU A 35 -8.09 12.69 -3.48
C LEU A 35 -9.31 11.98 -4.08
N PHE A 36 -10.45 11.97 -3.37
CA PHE A 36 -11.69 11.33 -3.81
C PHE A 36 -12.22 11.83 -5.17
N ARG A 37 -11.88 13.06 -5.57
CA ARG A 37 -12.29 13.64 -6.87
C ARG A 37 -11.33 13.35 -8.02
N THR A 38 -10.15 12.82 -7.72
CA THR A 38 -9.04 12.72 -8.69
C THR A 38 -8.80 11.32 -9.23
N CYS A 39 -9.31 10.29 -8.55
CA CYS A 39 -9.10 8.90 -8.95
C CYS A 39 -10.21 7.98 -8.42
N VAL A 40 -10.27 6.78 -8.99
CA VAL A 40 -10.95 5.63 -8.37
C VAL A 40 -10.01 5.03 -7.33
N LEU A 41 -10.49 4.78 -6.12
CA LEU A 41 -9.70 4.10 -5.09
C LEU A 41 -9.97 2.60 -5.15
N LEU A 42 -8.89 1.81 -5.11
CA LEU A 42 -8.96 0.36 -5.00
C LEU A 42 -8.46 -0.04 -3.61
N ALA A 43 -9.37 -0.45 -2.75
CA ALA A 43 -9.05 -0.95 -1.41
C ALA A 43 -8.63 -2.42 -1.53
N ALA A 44 -7.32 -2.66 -1.42
CA ALA A 44 -6.73 -3.98 -1.44
C ALA A 44 -7.01 -4.71 -0.13
N CYS A 45 -7.83 -5.75 -0.22
CA CYS A 45 -8.18 -6.64 0.88
C CYS A 45 -7.56 -8.02 0.65
N ARG A 46 -7.11 -8.64 1.73
CA ARG A 46 -6.66 -10.03 1.68
C ARG A 46 -7.87 -10.95 1.55
N ASP A 47 -7.69 -12.05 0.84
CA ASP A 47 -8.71 -13.05 0.54
C ASP A 47 -9.14 -13.89 1.76
N ASP A 48 -8.38 -13.84 2.85
CA ASP A 48 -8.60 -14.59 4.09
C ASP A 48 -9.32 -13.81 5.20
N VAL A 49 -9.73 -12.56 4.95
CA VAL A 49 -10.32 -11.67 5.97
C VAL A 49 -11.76 -11.30 5.64
N ASP A 50 -12.62 -11.29 6.65
CA ASP A 50 -13.98 -10.73 6.56
C ASP A 50 -13.90 -9.23 6.22
N ASN A 51 -14.44 -8.88 5.05
CA ASN A 51 -14.38 -7.54 4.50
C ASN A 51 -15.55 -6.65 4.93
N LEU A 52 -16.44 -7.11 5.83
CA LEU A 52 -17.63 -6.35 6.26
C LEU A 52 -17.27 -4.94 6.76
N HIS A 53 -16.23 -4.80 7.57
CA HIS A 53 -15.78 -3.50 8.09
C HIS A 53 -15.27 -2.58 6.96
N VAL A 54 -14.58 -3.15 5.97
CA VAL A 54 -14.08 -2.41 4.80
C VAL A 54 -15.24 -1.95 3.94
N GLU A 55 -16.21 -2.83 3.66
CA GLU A 55 -17.41 -2.50 2.92
C GLU A 55 -18.23 -1.40 3.60
N GLN A 56 -18.42 -1.50 4.92
CA GLN A 56 -19.06 -0.44 5.72
C GLN A 56 -18.33 0.90 5.57
N LYS A 57 -16.99 0.88 5.63
CA LYS A 57 -16.18 2.09 5.45
C LYS A 57 -16.32 2.66 4.05
N ILE A 58 -16.33 1.83 3.01
CA ILE A 58 -16.57 2.24 1.61
C ILE A 58 -17.92 2.95 1.51
N GLN A 59 -18.98 2.39 2.09
CA GLN A 59 -20.33 2.98 2.04
C GLN A 59 -20.41 4.31 2.81
N GLU A 60 -19.72 4.42 3.95
CA GLU A 60 -19.59 5.68 4.69
C GLU A 60 -18.92 6.77 3.84
N LEU A 61 -17.77 6.47 3.26
CA LEU A 61 -17.00 7.42 2.45
C LEU A 61 -17.74 7.80 1.16
N HIS A 62 -18.40 6.84 0.51
CA HIS A 62 -19.23 7.10 -0.66
C HIS A 62 -20.37 8.07 -0.33
N ARG A 63 -21.07 7.87 0.79
CA ARG A 63 -22.16 8.79 1.21
C ARG A 63 -21.65 10.19 1.53
N ARG A 64 -20.48 10.30 2.18
CA ARG A 64 -19.94 11.59 2.63
C ARG A 64 -19.25 12.39 1.53
N TYR A 65 -18.49 11.73 0.66
CA TYR A 65 -17.62 12.39 -0.33
C TYR A 65 -17.98 12.11 -1.78
N ARG A 66 -18.97 11.23 -2.04
CA ARG A 66 -19.27 10.71 -3.40
C ARG A 66 -18.05 10.06 -4.06
N SER A 67 -17.23 9.39 -3.26
CA SER A 67 -16.01 8.70 -3.69
C SER A 67 -16.30 7.41 -4.45
N ASP A 68 -15.61 7.14 -5.56
CA ASP A 68 -15.60 5.82 -6.22
C ASP A 68 -14.51 4.94 -5.58
N ILE A 69 -14.92 4.09 -4.64
CA ILE A 69 -14.02 3.14 -3.95
C ILE A 69 -14.52 1.73 -4.23
N ARG A 70 -13.61 0.85 -4.63
CA ARG A 70 -13.90 -0.54 -4.98
C ARG A 70 -12.96 -1.47 -4.25
N LEU A 71 -13.45 -2.67 -3.93
CA LEU A 71 -12.60 -3.72 -3.38
C LEU A 71 -11.71 -4.30 -4.47
N LEU A 72 -10.47 -4.58 -4.10
CA LEU A 72 -9.51 -5.34 -4.88
C LEU A 72 -9.05 -6.52 -4.04
N THR A 73 -9.39 -7.74 -4.45
CA THR A 73 -8.87 -8.95 -3.81
C THR A 73 -7.38 -9.08 -4.13
N ALA A 74 -6.55 -9.10 -3.10
CA ALA A 74 -5.10 -9.25 -3.21
C ALA A 74 -4.67 -10.53 -2.49
N PRO A 75 -3.76 -11.33 -3.07
CA PRO A 75 -3.26 -12.53 -2.43
C PRO A 75 -2.48 -12.18 -1.16
N ARG A 76 -2.65 -12.98 -0.11
CA ARG A 76 -1.82 -12.86 1.09
C ARG A 76 -0.38 -13.27 0.78
N LEU A 77 0.55 -12.34 0.95
CA LEU A 77 1.97 -12.67 0.97
C LEU A 77 2.35 -13.25 2.35
N PRO A 78 3.21 -14.29 2.40
CA PRO A 78 3.59 -14.95 3.63
C PRO A 78 4.57 -14.15 4.49
N ILE A 79 4.87 -12.90 4.14
CA ILE A 79 5.84 -12.06 4.85
C ILE A 79 5.49 -10.57 4.71
N SER A 80 5.89 -9.79 5.70
CA SER A 80 5.82 -8.33 5.73
C SER A 80 7.19 -7.66 5.60
N SER A 81 7.21 -6.37 5.25
CA SER A 81 8.45 -5.59 5.25
C SER A 81 9.10 -5.47 6.63
N HIS A 82 8.33 -5.56 7.72
CA HIS A 82 8.88 -5.58 9.08
C HIS A 82 9.70 -6.85 9.31
N GLU A 83 9.15 -8.01 8.96
CA GLU A 83 9.85 -9.29 9.06
C GLU A 83 11.10 -9.34 8.17
N ILE A 84 11.02 -8.83 6.93
CA ILE A 84 12.18 -8.71 6.04
C ILE A 84 13.29 -7.89 6.70
N ARG A 85 12.96 -6.73 7.29
CA ARG A 85 13.95 -5.90 7.98
C ARG A 85 14.52 -6.57 9.23
N SER A 86 13.73 -7.34 9.97
CA SER A 86 14.23 -8.11 11.13
C SER A 86 15.24 -9.16 10.69
N LEU A 87 14.93 -9.93 9.63
CA LEU A 87 15.86 -10.92 9.07
C LEU A 87 17.17 -10.26 8.64
N LEU A 88 17.10 -9.11 7.97
CA LEU A 88 18.29 -8.37 7.53
C LEU A 88 19.12 -7.87 8.71
N ALA A 89 18.48 -7.35 9.77
CA ALA A 89 19.15 -6.91 10.98
C ALA A 89 19.83 -8.05 11.74
N GLU A 90 19.33 -9.28 11.60
CA GLU A 90 19.91 -10.52 12.13
C GLU A 90 20.97 -11.15 11.20
N GLY A 91 21.33 -10.48 10.09
CA GLY A 91 22.30 -11.01 9.10
C GLY A 91 21.76 -12.13 8.21
N LYS A 92 20.45 -12.39 8.22
CA LYS A 92 19.79 -13.47 7.47
C LYS A 92 19.39 -13.04 6.04
N LEU A 93 20.34 -12.46 5.30
CA LEU A 93 20.11 -11.96 3.94
C LEU A 93 19.55 -13.04 2.99
N GLU A 94 20.08 -14.25 3.06
CA GLU A 94 19.64 -15.36 2.20
C GLU A 94 18.16 -15.71 2.44
N GLN A 95 17.66 -15.63 3.68
CA GLN A 95 16.24 -15.85 3.97
C GLN A 95 15.37 -14.70 3.46
N ALA A 96 15.81 -13.46 3.67
CA ALA A 96 15.10 -12.27 3.17
C ALA A 96 15.01 -12.25 1.63
N SER A 97 16.06 -12.71 0.93
CA SER A 97 16.16 -12.72 -0.53
C SER A 97 15.10 -13.58 -1.22
N GLN A 98 14.52 -14.55 -0.51
CA GLN A 98 13.43 -15.40 -1.04
C GLN A 98 12.13 -14.63 -1.25
N PHE A 99 12.01 -13.44 -0.66
CA PHE A 99 10.77 -12.65 -0.63
C PHE A 99 10.86 -11.31 -1.37
N ILE A 100 12.02 -10.98 -1.92
CA ILE A 100 12.26 -9.72 -2.63
C ILE A 100 12.97 -9.98 -3.95
N PRO A 101 12.78 -9.11 -4.97
CA PRO A 101 13.47 -9.27 -6.24
C PRO A 101 15.00 -9.27 -6.08
N PRO A 102 15.75 -10.03 -6.90
CA PRO A 102 17.23 -10.08 -6.81
C PRO A 102 17.89 -8.71 -6.85
N ALA A 103 17.43 -7.80 -7.72
CA ALA A 103 17.94 -6.43 -7.80
C ALA A 103 17.78 -5.63 -6.48
N VAL A 104 16.74 -5.92 -5.69
CA VAL A 104 16.54 -5.28 -4.37
C VAL A 104 17.49 -5.88 -3.35
N THR A 105 17.72 -7.20 -3.38
CA THR A 105 18.71 -7.88 -2.54
C THR A 105 20.11 -7.32 -2.79
N ASP A 106 20.50 -7.16 -4.05
CA ASP A 106 21.80 -6.61 -4.43
C ASP A 106 21.94 -5.16 -3.96
N TYR A 107 20.89 -4.35 -4.11
CA TYR A 107 20.87 -2.98 -3.60
C TYR A 107 21.03 -2.92 -2.07
N ILE A 108 20.31 -3.77 -1.34
CA ILE A 108 20.42 -3.85 0.13
C ILE A 108 21.85 -4.22 0.55
N ARG A 109 22.46 -5.20 -0.14
CA ARG A 109 23.83 -5.65 0.12
C ARG A 109 24.85 -4.55 -0.17
N GLN A 110 24.75 -3.90 -1.34
CA GLN A 110 25.67 -2.85 -1.77
C GLN A 110 25.66 -1.64 -0.83
N HIS A 111 24.49 -1.29 -0.29
CA HIS A 111 24.31 -0.09 0.54
C HIS A 111 24.26 -0.38 2.04
N GLY A 112 24.46 -1.62 2.47
CA GLY A 112 24.44 -2.00 3.89
C GLY A 112 23.10 -1.71 4.58
N LEU A 113 21.98 -1.74 3.84
CA LEU A 113 20.68 -1.32 4.38
C LEU A 113 20.16 -2.30 5.42
N TYR A 114 19.57 -1.76 6.50
CA TYR A 114 18.92 -2.52 7.58
C TYR A 114 19.84 -3.46 8.37
N GLN A 115 21.15 -3.37 8.15
CA GLN A 115 22.14 -4.06 8.96
C GLN A 115 22.31 -3.32 10.29
N ARG A 116 22.49 -4.07 11.37
CA ARG A 116 22.81 -3.48 12.66
C ARG A 116 24.26 -2.99 12.58
N THR A 117 24.48 -1.69 12.50
CA THR A 117 25.81 -1.13 12.72
C THR A 117 26.25 -1.50 14.13
N GLU A 118 27.40 -2.17 14.25
CA GLU A 118 28.10 -2.26 15.53
C GLU A 118 28.38 -0.81 15.99
N GLY A 119 27.87 -0.48 17.16
CA GLY A 119 28.15 0.74 17.90
C GLY A 119 28.52 0.37 19.32
#